data_AF-A0A7R9GE00-F1
#
_entry.id   AF-A0A7R9GE00-F1
#
_cell.length_a   1.000
_cell.length_b   1.000
_cell.length_c   1.000
_cell.angle_alpha   90.00
_cell.angle_beta   90.00
_cell.angle_gamma   90.00
#
_symmetry.space_group_name_H-M   'P 1'
#
loop_
_entity.id
_entity.type
_entity.pdbx_description
1 polymer ?
#
loop_
_entity_poly.entity_id
_entity_poly.type
_entity_poly.pdbx_seq_one_letter_code
_entity_poly.pdbx_strand_id
1 'polypeptide(L)'
;MDLKYANLPGIAHGEPDVYESSDLPESEQSQLIQQVDTSAAVDVIPVDVEQSLKKFKGCWLDPEFSDFSDRILPRGHRGYDQRHGEWVLADEGSENLVQKYQRLKRESEELLEDLKRCKELKPGADDLPAKLLPSASDLFDELSCLKLENALGAECVATLGDANSISKKKLTAAVDSLRDAKSTKDASGKEIAGQDSLKYEIVHLPGRENYENMKSLCTIDERLSALEKVIGNQQASSMNVLNSDVFGVPLISAVKTLASKINLLDASKMDMMEARASSLLNKVHEISDRAAAGAQERDTAKLNELHSLMKSTEAMRGMMPDLVDRLVALKDIHEQAGDVLRLVTEMDEVQKKLLMQIREEHERLDVLDASVKQSVSVMMGNVVSRAMAYLQTRVITHPQRVCSLYKKLLRNLEATYRERIEYRVQAVLLRAEFDKHKDEKDYIVAKQLLERGEKHQFETQHYQAKCFANSPGGAAYDREVNPPDWLMDYWHPLEKAMFPDYFAKREARKKEYIEFYEKTYGKNSDMKH
;
A
#
# COMPACT_ATOMS: atom_id res chain seq x y z
N MET A 1 28.06 -43.82 -21.45
CA MET A 1 27.09 -44.89 -21.14
C MET A 1 26.37 -44.51 -19.86
N ASP A 2 25.09 -44.15 -19.97
CA ASP A 2 24.30 -43.80 -18.80
C ASP A 2 23.95 -45.05 -17.99
N LEU A 3 24.46 -45.11 -16.77
CA LEU A 3 24.29 -46.23 -15.84
C LEU A 3 22.81 -46.55 -15.54
N LYS A 4 21.92 -45.56 -15.70
CA LYS A 4 20.47 -45.70 -15.49
C LYS A 4 19.81 -46.65 -16.50
N TYR A 5 20.36 -46.76 -17.70
CA TYR A 5 19.74 -47.42 -18.85
C TYR A 5 20.40 -48.75 -19.22
N ALA A 6 21.58 -49.06 -18.67
CA ALA A 6 22.38 -50.23 -19.02
C ALA A 6 21.72 -51.59 -18.70
N ASN A 7 20.79 -51.64 -17.74
CA ASN A 7 20.13 -52.88 -17.29
C ASN A 7 18.76 -53.13 -17.94
N LEU A 8 18.30 -52.21 -18.79
CA LEU A 8 16.99 -52.31 -19.45
C LEU A 8 17.17 -53.00 -20.82
N PRO A 9 16.48 -54.14 -21.07
CA PRO A 9 16.53 -54.78 -22.38
C PRO A 9 15.79 -53.95 -23.43
N GLY A 10 16.33 -53.86 -24.66
CA GLY A 10 15.68 -53.20 -25.80
C GLY A 10 16.07 -51.74 -26.04
N ILE A 11 17.16 -51.25 -25.43
CA ILE A 11 17.70 -49.93 -25.73
C ILE A 11 18.67 -50.03 -26.90
N ALA A 12 18.50 -49.15 -27.90
CA ALA A 12 19.37 -49.06 -29.06
C ALA A 12 20.75 -48.54 -28.63
N HIS A 13 21.72 -49.45 -28.55
CA HIS A 13 23.12 -49.12 -28.30
C HIS A 13 23.87 -49.12 -29.63
N GLY A 14 24.23 -47.93 -30.13
CA GLY A 14 24.99 -47.77 -31.38
C GLY A 14 24.24 -47.11 -32.53
N GLU A 15 23.00 -46.67 -32.31
CA GLU A 15 22.29 -45.78 -33.24
C GLU A 15 22.55 -44.31 -32.86
N PRO A 16 22.60 -43.38 -33.84
CA PRO A 16 22.67 -41.95 -33.57
C PRO A 16 21.43 -41.48 -32.80
N ASP A 17 21.63 -40.60 -31.83
CA ASP A 17 20.58 -40.09 -30.92
C ASP A 17 19.53 -39.24 -31.65
N VAL A 18 19.93 -38.57 -32.74
CA VAL A 18 19.08 -37.70 -33.55
C VAL A 18 19.30 -37.98 -35.04
N TYR A 19 18.20 -38.16 -35.78
CA TYR A 19 18.19 -38.22 -37.24
C TYR A 19 17.58 -36.94 -37.79
N GLU A 20 18.42 -35.98 -38.17
CA GLU A 20 18.01 -34.70 -38.75
C GLU A 20 18.48 -34.55 -40.20
N SER A 21 17.74 -33.77 -40.99
CA SER A 21 18.19 -33.32 -42.31
C SER A 21 19.37 -32.37 -42.15
N SER A 22 20.29 -32.35 -43.12
CA SER A 22 21.40 -31.38 -43.13
C SER A 22 20.89 -29.95 -42.97
N ASP A 23 21.33 -29.24 -41.94
CA ASP A 23 20.96 -27.85 -41.70
C ASP A 23 21.28 -26.99 -42.93
N LEU A 24 20.23 -26.47 -43.57
CA LEU A 24 20.36 -25.54 -44.68
C LEU A 24 20.63 -24.13 -44.12
N PRO A 25 21.48 -23.31 -44.78
CA PRO A 25 21.83 -21.96 -44.32
C PRO A 25 20.70 -20.93 -44.57
N GLU A 26 19.42 -21.34 -44.51
CA GLU A 26 18.26 -20.46 -44.78
C GLU A 26 18.23 -19.24 -43.86
N SER A 27 18.86 -19.32 -42.68
CA SER A 27 19.00 -18.23 -41.72
C SER A 27 19.87 -17.05 -42.21
N GLU A 28 20.65 -17.21 -43.28
CA GLU A 28 21.48 -16.14 -43.87
C GLU A 28 20.72 -15.30 -44.91
N GLN A 29 19.49 -15.69 -45.27
CA GLN A 29 18.63 -14.90 -46.16
C GLN A 29 17.75 -13.96 -45.34
N SER A 30 18.32 -12.87 -44.83
CA SER A 30 17.52 -11.71 -44.45
C SER A 30 16.90 -11.11 -45.72
N GLN A 31 15.75 -11.65 -46.15
CA GLN A 31 14.91 -10.98 -47.13
C GLN A 31 14.40 -9.69 -46.48
N LEU A 32 15.04 -8.57 -46.83
CA LEU A 32 14.59 -7.23 -46.51
C LEU A 32 13.12 -7.12 -46.96
N ILE A 33 12.18 -7.23 -46.02
CA ILE A 33 10.78 -6.91 -46.26
C ILE A 33 10.78 -5.45 -46.67
N GLN A 34 10.56 -5.21 -47.96
CA GLN A 34 10.55 -3.88 -48.55
C GLN A 34 9.28 -3.17 -48.05
N GLN A 35 9.36 -2.53 -46.88
CA GLN A 35 8.29 -1.69 -46.37
C GLN A 35 8.09 -0.52 -47.34
N VAL A 36 6.88 -0.41 -47.88
CA VAL A 36 6.48 0.59 -48.88
C VAL A 36 6.15 1.90 -48.14
N ASP A 37 7.15 2.51 -47.51
CA ASP A 37 6.95 3.75 -46.74
C ASP A 37 6.98 5.01 -47.60
N THR A 38 7.26 4.91 -48.89
CA THR A 38 7.30 6.06 -49.81
C THR A 38 6.22 5.97 -50.87
N SER A 39 4.99 6.34 -50.51
CA SER A 39 3.91 6.57 -51.47
C SER A 39 3.92 8.03 -51.92
N ALA A 40 3.93 8.29 -53.22
CA ALA A 40 3.97 9.67 -53.78
C ALA A 40 2.75 10.55 -53.42
N ALA A 41 1.68 9.97 -52.84
CA ALA A 41 0.49 10.66 -52.41
C ALA A 41 0.44 10.95 -50.89
N VAL A 42 1.41 10.45 -50.11
CA VAL A 42 1.44 10.56 -48.65
C VAL A 42 2.74 11.23 -48.23
N ASP A 43 2.64 12.41 -47.63
CA ASP A 43 3.77 13.07 -47.01
C ASP A 43 4.10 12.37 -45.69
N VAL A 44 5.29 11.78 -45.61
CA VAL A 44 5.81 11.19 -44.37
C VAL A 44 6.44 12.30 -43.55
N ILE A 45 5.76 12.72 -42.48
CA ILE A 45 6.30 13.71 -41.53
C ILE A 45 7.13 12.95 -40.48
N PRO A 46 8.45 13.17 -40.40
CA PRO A 46 9.26 12.59 -39.34
C PRO A 46 8.88 13.22 -38.01
N VAL A 47 8.42 12.39 -37.07
CA VAL A 47 8.04 12.83 -35.73
C VAL A 47 9.30 13.01 -34.90
N ASP A 48 9.72 14.27 -34.74
CA ASP A 48 10.75 14.64 -33.76
C ASP A 48 10.09 15.06 -32.44
N VAL A 49 10.21 14.18 -31.45
CA VAL A 49 9.63 14.36 -30.11
C VAL A 49 10.28 15.53 -29.37
N GLU A 50 11.56 15.82 -29.60
CA GLU A 50 12.24 16.91 -28.91
C GLU A 50 11.82 18.28 -29.46
N GLN A 51 11.69 18.41 -30.78
CA GLN A 51 11.23 19.64 -31.41
C GLN A 51 9.77 19.94 -31.08
N SER A 52 8.92 18.91 -31.03
CA SER A 52 7.53 19.08 -30.61
C SER A 52 7.43 19.49 -29.14
N LEU A 53 8.16 18.86 -28.22
CA LEU A 53 8.21 19.26 -26.82
C LEU A 53 8.69 20.70 -26.62
N LYS A 54 9.72 21.14 -27.37
CA LYS A 54 10.20 22.54 -27.33
C LYS A 54 9.13 23.54 -27.77
N LYS A 55 8.32 23.19 -28.78
CA LYS A 55 7.21 24.03 -29.26
C LYS A 55 6.09 24.17 -28.23
N PHE A 56 5.81 23.12 -27.46
CA PHE A 56 4.72 23.10 -26.46
C PHE A 56 5.17 23.48 -25.04
N LYS A 57 6.47 23.53 -24.76
CA LYS A 57 7.00 23.94 -23.45
C LYS A 57 6.63 25.39 -23.16
N GLY A 58 5.89 25.62 -22.07
CA GLY A 58 5.43 26.96 -21.66
C GLY A 58 4.08 27.38 -22.25
N CYS A 59 3.39 26.48 -22.95
CA CYS A 59 1.99 26.65 -23.29
C CYS A 59 1.14 25.97 -22.20
N TRP A 60 0.12 26.65 -21.69
CA TRP A 60 -0.94 26.03 -20.91
C TRP A 60 -2.30 26.43 -21.46
N LEU A 61 -3.31 25.63 -21.12
CA LEU A 61 -4.68 25.79 -21.57
C LEU A 61 -5.51 26.28 -20.38
N ASP A 62 -6.12 27.47 -20.48
CA ASP A 62 -7.02 27.99 -19.46
C ASP A 62 -8.46 27.51 -19.74
N PRO A 63 -9.11 26.79 -18.81
CA PRO A 63 -10.47 26.30 -19.00
C PRO A 63 -11.57 27.32 -18.62
N GLU A 64 -11.22 28.45 -17.99
CA GLU A 64 -12.19 29.37 -17.35
C GLU A 64 -13.26 29.96 -18.28
N PHE A 65 -12.98 30.08 -19.58
CA PHE A 65 -13.90 30.70 -20.56
C PHE A 65 -14.28 29.76 -21.71
N SER A 66 -14.02 28.46 -21.60
CA SER A 66 -14.36 27.49 -22.64
C SER A 66 -15.83 27.08 -22.54
N ASP A 67 -16.64 27.47 -23.53
CA ASP A 67 -18.07 27.12 -23.62
C ASP A 67 -18.31 26.21 -24.84
N PHE A 68 -18.67 24.95 -24.57
CA PHE A 68 -19.05 23.95 -25.59
C PHE A 68 -20.57 23.79 -25.73
N SER A 69 -21.37 24.64 -25.08
CA SER A 69 -22.81 24.60 -25.25
C SER A 69 -23.19 25.19 -26.61
N ASP A 70 -23.95 24.43 -27.41
CA ASP A 70 -24.54 24.85 -28.70
C ASP A 70 -25.65 25.92 -28.51
N ARG A 71 -25.37 26.96 -27.71
CA ARG A 71 -26.27 28.09 -27.51
C ARG A 71 -25.96 29.16 -28.54
N ILE A 72 -26.95 29.47 -29.38
CA ILE A 72 -26.92 30.55 -30.36
C ILE A 72 -27.00 31.90 -29.61
N LEU A 73 -25.88 32.33 -29.02
CA LEU A 73 -25.72 33.67 -28.44
C LEU A 73 -24.92 34.57 -29.40
N PRO A 74 -25.10 35.91 -29.33
CA PRO A 74 -24.44 36.86 -30.24
C PRO A 74 -22.93 37.05 -29.99
N ARG A 75 -22.36 36.40 -28.97
CA ARG A 75 -20.90 36.35 -28.75
C ARG A 75 -20.39 35.01 -29.29
N GLY A 76 -19.45 35.07 -30.24
CA GLY A 76 -18.85 33.89 -30.87
C GLY A 76 -18.23 32.92 -29.85
N HIS A 77 -18.25 31.63 -30.18
CA HIS A 77 -17.70 30.56 -29.35
C HIS A 77 -16.23 30.84 -29.02
N ARG A 78 -15.89 30.86 -27.73
CA ARG A 78 -14.50 30.83 -27.29
C ARG A 78 -14.16 29.38 -26.98
N GLY A 79 -13.27 28.80 -27.80
CA GLY A 79 -12.58 27.56 -27.45
C GLY A 79 -11.47 27.84 -26.44
N TYR A 80 -10.61 26.84 -26.22
CA TYR A 80 -9.40 27.03 -25.44
C TYR A 80 -8.52 28.10 -26.08
N ASP A 81 -8.12 29.09 -25.28
CA ASP A 81 -7.19 30.14 -25.68
C ASP A 81 -5.77 29.71 -25.26
N GLN A 82 -4.83 29.70 -26.21
CA GLN A 82 -3.42 29.38 -25.90
C GLN A 82 -2.76 30.65 -25.34
N ARG A 83 -2.48 30.65 -24.04
CA ARG A 83 -1.71 31.74 -23.42
C ARG A 83 -0.24 31.37 -23.31
N HIS A 84 0.62 32.34 -23.57
CA HIS A 84 2.06 32.23 -23.45
C HIS A 84 2.58 33.20 -22.37
N GLY A 85 3.35 32.69 -21.40
CA GLY A 85 4.15 33.49 -20.46
C GLY A 85 3.72 33.39 -18.99
N GLU A 86 4.70 33.26 -18.07
CA GLU A 86 4.49 33.21 -16.61
C GLU A 86 4.04 34.56 -16.06
N TRP A 87 2.73 34.73 -15.91
CA TRP A 87 2.17 35.84 -15.13
C TRP A 87 1.94 35.38 -13.70
N VAL A 88 2.91 35.64 -12.81
CA VAL A 88 2.73 35.50 -11.36
C VAL A 88 2.41 36.88 -10.78
N LEU A 89 1.16 37.08 -10.36
CA LEU A 89 0.76 38.19 -9.50
C LEU A 89 1.15 37.84 -8.05
N ALA A 90 1.71 38.82 -7.33
CA ALA A 90 2.27 38.66 -5.99
C ALA A 90 1.19 38.51 -4.91
N ASP A 91 1.37 37.55 -3.99
CA ASP A 91 0.65 37.48 -2.72
C ASP A 91 1.23 38.48 -1.69
N GLU A 92 0.37 39.00 -0.81
CA GLU A 92 0.57 40.08 0.19
C GLU A 92 1.57 39.80 1.35
N GLY A 93 2.68 39.11 1.10
CA GLY A 93 3.77 38.89 2.07
C GLY A 93 4.94 39.87 1.87
N SER A 94 5.49 40.44 2.96
CA SER A 94 6.60 41.40 2.92
C SER A 94 7.75 40.97 1.99
N GLU A 95 8.06 41.83 1.02
CA GLU A 95 9.02 41.58 -0.05
C GLU A 95 10.41 41.16 0.46
N ASN A 96 10.98 40.11 -0.13
CA ASN A 96 12.39 39.77 0.06
C ASN A 96 13.29 40.89 -0.52
N LEU A 97 14.44 41.16 0.09
CA LEU A 97 15.38 42.22 -0.36
C LEU A 97 15.76 42.12 -1.85
N VAL A 98 15.86 40.89 -2.37
CA VAL A 98 16.12 40.62 -3.80
C VAL A 98 14.91 40.94 -4.67
N GLN A 99 13.70 40.62 -4.22
CA GLN A 99 12.45 40.95 -4.93
C GLN A 99 12.18 42.46 -4.91
N LYS A 100 12.46 43.13 -3.77
CA LYS A 100 12.37 44.58 -3.66
C LYS A 100 13.37 45.29 -4.56
N TYR A 101 14.59 44.77 -4.67
CA TYR A 101 15.61 45.28 -5.61
C TYR A 101 15.18 45.10 -7.07
N GLN A 102 14.64 43.94 -7.44
CA GLN A 102 14.12 43.69 -8.78
C GLN A 102 12.91 44.59 -9.12
N ARG A 103 12.02 44.86 -8.15
CA ARG A 103 10.93 45.82 -8.32
C ARG A 103 11.44 47.24 -8.52
N LEU A 104 12.34 47.71 -7.64
CA LEU A 104 12.92 49.05 -7.73
C LEU A 104 13.68 49.27 -9.03
N LYS A 105 14.37 48.23 -9.54
CA LYS A 105 15.01 48.28 -10.85
C LYS A 105 13.97 48.52 -11.95
N ARG A 106 12.87 47.75 -11.96
CA ARG A 106 11.80 47.91 -12.95
C ARG A 106 11.08 49.27 -12.81
N GLU A 107 10.79 49.72 -11.59
CA GLU A 107 10.18 51.04 -11.34
C GLU A 107 11.09 52.19 -11.78
N SER A 108 12.42 52.04 -11.63
CA SER A 108 13.39 53.02 -12.15
C SER A 108 13.51 53.01 -13.68
N GLU A 109 13.38 51.83 -14.31
CA GLU A 109 13.31 51.70 -15.78
C GLU A 109 12.03 52.34 -16.32
N GLU A 110 10.89 52.12 -15.67
CA GLU A 110 9.60 52.73 -16.01
C GLU A 110 9.64 54.25 -15.86
N LEU A 111 10.20 54.78 -14.77
CA LEU A 111 10.39 56.22 -14.57
C LEU A 111 11.29 56.82 -15.65
N LEU A 112 12.34 56.11 -16.08
CA LEU A 112 13.24 56.56 -17.14
C LEU A 112 12.56 56.55 -18.51
N GLU A 113 11.71 55.55 -18.81
CA GLU A 113 10.86 55.54 -20.00
C GLU A 113 9.82 56.66 -19.98
N ASP A 114 9.17 56.90 -18.84
CA ASP A 114 8.16 57.94 -18.72
C ASP A 114 8.76 59.35 -18.79
N LEU A 115 9.97 59.57 -18.26
CA LEU A 115 10.71 60.83 -18.47
C LEU A 115 11.11 61.02 -19.94
N LYS A 116 11.49 59.95 -20.65
CA LYS A 116 11.74 60.00 -22.10
C LYS A 116 10.45 60.33 -22.88
N ARG A 117 9.32 59.69 -22.55
CA ARG A 117 8.00 59.99 -23.12
C ARG A 117 7.55 61.43 -22.82
N CYS A 118 7.78 61.91 -21.60
CA CYS A 118 7.47 63.29 -21.20
C CYS A 118 8.34 64.33 -21.92
N LYS A 119 9.61 64.00 -22.20
CA LYS A 119 10.50 64.82 -23.04
C LYS A 119 10.01 64.92 -24.48
N GLU A 120 9.48 63.83 -25.04
CA GLU A 120 8.91 63.82 -26.39
C GLU A 120 7.59 64.62 -26.49
N LEU A 121 6.78 64.64 -25.43
CA LEU A 121 5.48 65.32 -25.40
C LEU A 121 5.56 66.85 -25.13
N LYS A 122 6.64 67.38 -24.54
CA LYS A 122 6.80 68.82 -24.24
C LYS A 122 8.18 69.38 -24.62
N PRO A 123 8.46 69.65 -25.91
CA PRO A 123 9.75 70.17 -26.37
C PRO A 123 9.93 71.70 -26.20
N GLY A 124 9.33 72.35 -25.19
CA GLY A 124 9.31 73.82 -25.15
C GLY A 124 8.97 74.54 -23.84
N ALA A 125 8.86 73.85 -22.69
CA ALA A 125 8.71 74.53 -21.41
C ALA A 125 9.46 73.78 -20.29
N ASP A 126 10.39 74.51 -19.68
CA ASP A 126 11.23 74.23 -18.51
C ASP A 126 12.24 73.06 -18.62
N ASP A 127 13.52 73.37 -18.40
CA ASP A 127 14.71 72.49 -18.39
C ASP A 127 14.65 71.28 -17.42
N LEU A 128 13.57 71.13 -16.65
CA LEU A 128 13.45 70.14 -15.57
C LEU A 128 13.48 68.68 -16.04
N PRO A 129 12.71 68.22 -17.05
CA PRO A 129 12.76 66.82 -17.48
C PRO A 129 14.06 66.48 -18.22
N ALA A 130 14.72 67.47 -18.84
CA ALA A 130 16.02 67.27 -19.50
C ALA A 130 17.18 67.20 -18.50
N LYS A 131 17.09 67.90 -17.36
CA LYS A 131 18.06 67.82 -16.24
C LYS A 131 17.79 66.63 -15.31
N LEU A 132 16.55 66.18 -15.18
CA LEU A 132 16.18 65.00 -14.39
C LEU A 132 16.48 63.68 -15.14
N LEU A 133 16.55 63.70 -16.47
CA LEU A 133 16.94 62.53 -17.27
C LEU A 133 18.33 61.98 -16.92
N PRO A 134 19.41 62.81 -16.85
CA PRO A 134 20.72 62.32 -16.42
C PRO A 134 20.70 61.88 -14.96
N SER A 135 20.00 62.57 -14.04
CA SER A 135 19.90 62.11 -12.65
C SER A 135 19.14 60.79 -12.50
N ALA A 136 18.12 60.53 -13.33
CA ALA A 136 17.40 59.26 -13.34
C ALA A 136 18.22 58.12 -13.97
N SER A 137 19.05 58.41 -14.98
CA SER A 137 20.03 57.44 -15.49
C SER A 137 21.13 57.16 -14.48
N ASP A 138 21.62 58.19 -13.79
CA ASP A 138 22.64 58.03 -12.74
C ASP A 138 22.09 57.18 -11.59
N LEU A 139 20.83 57.36 -11.18
CA LEU A 139 20.17 56.50 -10.18
C LEU A 139 19.99 55.05 -10.66
N PHE A 140 19.69 54.84 -11.95
CA PHE A 140 19.62 53.51 -12.54
C PHE A 140 21.00 52.83 -12.59
N ASP A 141 22.03 53.60 -12.94
CA ASP A 141 23.41 53.13 -12.96
C ASP A 141 23.92 52.85 -11.54
N GLU A 142 23.56 53.67 -10.55
CA GLU A 142 23.84 53.42 -9.13
C GLU A 142 23.10 52.18 -8.61
N LEU A 143 21.81 52.02 -8.92
CA LEU A 143 21.04 50.83 -8.53
C LEU A 143 21.58 49.55 -9.19
N SER A 144 21.98 49.61 -10.46
CA SER A 144 22.59 48.47 -11.15
C SER A 144 24.03 48.19 -10.70
N CYS A 145 24.74 49.20 -10.19
CA CYS A 145 26.05 49.06 -9.54
C CYS A 145 25.94 48.49 -8.11
N LEU A 146 24.81 48.72 -7.41
CA LEU A 146 24.44 48.04 -6.16
C LEU A 146 24.07 46.57 -6.44
N LYS A 147 24.99 45.81 -7.03
CA LYS A 147 24.93 44.35 -7.09
C LYS A 147 24.94 43.81 -5.66
N LEU A 148 23.75 43.59 -5.10
CA LEU A 148 23.55 42.94 -3.80
C LEU A 148 24.28 41.59 -3.73
N GLU A 149 24.55 40.96 -4.87
CA GLU A 149 25.39 39.76 -5.00
C GLU A 149 26.83 39.94 -4.51
N ASN A 150 27.44 41.13 -4.70
CA ASN A 150 28.82 41.37 -4.30
C ASN A 150 28.93 41.84 -2.85
N ALA A 151 27.93 42.55 -2.31
CA ALA A 151 27.95 43.08 -0.95
C ALA A 151 27.42 42.09 0.10
N LEU A 152 26.49 41.19 -0.27
CA LEU A 152 25.99 40.13 0.61
C LEU A 152 26.55 38.74 0.28
N GLY A 153 27.20 38.57 -0.87
CA GLY A 153 27.74 37.28 -1.30
C GLY A 153 26.64 36.28 -1.69
N ALA A 154 26.95 35.39 -2.63
CA ALA A 154 26.12 34.23 -2.98
C ALA A 154 25.78 33.35 -1.75
N GLU A 155 26.56 33.45 -0.67
CA GLU A 155 26.30 32.78 0.61
C GLU A 155 25.06 33.31 1.34
N CYS A 156 24.83 34.63 1.40
CA CYS A 156 23.65 35.14 2.12
C CYS A 156 22.36 34.94 1.34
N VAL A 157 22.39 35.02 0.01
CA VAL A 157 21.23 34.75 -0.86
C VAL A 157 20.79 33.29 -0.76
N ALA A 158 21.74 32.35 -0.66
CA ALA A 158 21.44 30.94 -0.37
C ALA A 158 20.89 30.74 1.06
N THR A 159 21.38 31.50 2.06
CA THR A 159 20.86 31.39 3.43
C THR A 159 19.49 32.04 3.65
N LEU A 160 19.08 32.97 2.79
CA LEU A 160 17.76 33.62 2.86
C LEU A 160 16.67 32.86 2.09
N GLY A 161 17.04 32.04 1.09
CA GLY A 161 16.11 31.14 0.40
C GLY A 161 15.67 29.95 1.25
N ASP A 162 16.59 29.41 2.06
CA ASP A 162 16.32 28.24 2.90
C ASP A 162 16.30 28.60 4.38
N ALA A 163 15.11 28.85 4.93
CA ALA A 163 14.87 28.93 6.39
C ALA A 163 15.44 27.71 7.15
N ASN A 164 15.64 26.59 6.45
CA ASN A 164 16.24 25.36 6.93
C ASN A 164 17.75 25.46 7.20
N SER A 165 18.50 26.31 6.49
CA SER A 165 19.96 26.45 6.68
C SER A 165 20.29 27.20 7.97
N ILE A 166 19.54 28.27 8.27
CA ILE A 166 19.66 29.08 9.49
C ILE A 166 19.26 28.23 10.70
N SER A 167 18.17 27.46 10.57
CA SER A 167 17.69 26.57 11.62
C SER A 167 18.69 25.45 11.93
N LYS A 168 19.38 24.89 10.91
CA LYS A 168 20.47 23.93 11.09
C LYS A 168 21.67 24.53 11.82
N LYS A 169 22.14 25.71 11.41
CA LYS A 169 23.26 26.41 12.09
C LYS A 169 22.92 26.78 13.54
N LYS A 170 21.66 27.15 13.82
CA LYS A 170 21.17 27.41 15.19
C LYS A 170 21.09 26.13 16.03
N LEU A 171 20.61 25.03 15.46
CA LEU A 171 20.57 23.72 16.14
C LEU A 171 21.97 23.18 16.43
N THR A 172 22.91 23.28 15.49
CA THR A 172 24.30 22.86 15.73
C THR A 172 24.94 23.71 16.83
N ALA A 173 24.75 25.03 16.81
CA ALA A 173 25.24 25.91 17.87
C ALA A 173 24.58 25.64 19.24
N ALA A 174 23.29 25.28 19.27
CA ALA A 174 22.59 24.87 20.48
C ALA A 174 23.09 23.52 21.03
N VAL A 175 23.43 22.57 20.14
CA VAL A 175 24.01 21.28 20.51
C VAL A 175 25.46 21.43 21.00
N ASP A 176 26.25 22.30 20.36
CA ASP A 176 27.62 22.60 20.77
C ASP A 176 27.65 23.34 22.12
N SER A 177 26.75 24.30 22.34
CA SER A 177 26.63 24.96 23.66
C SER A 177 26.14 24.01 24.77
N LEU A 178 25.26 23.04 24.48
CA LEU A 178 24.90 21.97 25.43
C LEU A 178 26.05 20.98 25.67
N ARG A 179 26.90 20.74 24.66
CA ARG A 179 28.12 19.92 24.80
C ARG A 179 29.16 20.62 25.67
N ASP A 180 29.33 21.92 25.51
CA ASP A 180 30.25 22.74 26.31
C ASP A 180 29.73 22.98 27.74
N ALA A 181 28.41 23.07 27.94
CA ALA A 181 27.82 23.10 29.29
C ALA A 181 28.02 21.78 30.07
N LYS A 182 28.19 20.64 29.38
CA LYS A 182 28.52 19.35 30.01
C LYS A 182 30.01 19.20 30.36
N SER A 183 30.92 19.98 29.77
CA SER A 183 32.36 19.89 30.05
C SER A 183 32.79 20.66 31.30
N THR A 184 31.87 21.37 31.96
CA THR A 184 32.09 22.05 33.25
C THR A 184 31.24 21.41 34.36
N LYS A 185 31.67 20.26 34.88
CA LYS A 185 31.26 19.80 36.22
C LYS A 185 32.44 19.29 37.04
N ASP A 186 32.76 20.10 38.04
CA ASP A 186 33.49 19.75 39.24
C ASP A 186 32.87 18.55 39.98
N ALA A 187 33.74 17.84 40.69
CA ALA A 187 33.42 16.68 41.50
C ALA A 187 32.45 17.01 42.65
N SER A 188 31.20 16.58 42.54
CA SER A 188 30.42 15.97 43.65
C SER A 188 29.06 15.52 43.13
N GLY A 189 28.75 14.24 43.33
CA GLY A 189 27.46 13.66 42.94
C GLY A 189 26.31 14.19 43.78
N LYS A 190 25.43 14.97 43.16
CA LYS A 190 24.01 15.10 43.52
C LYS A 190 23.21 15.45 42.26
N GLU A 191 22.27 14.57 41.94
CA GLU A 191 21.31 14.78 40.86
C GLU A 191 20.44 16.00 41.15
N ILE A 192 20.46 16.97 40.24
CA ILE A 192 19.46 18.04 40.18
C ILE A 192 18.60 17.72 38.96
N ALA A 193 17.38 17.28 39.22
CA ALA A 193 16.32 17.23 38.23
C ALA A 193 15.99 18.67 37.79
N GLY A 194 16.24 18.99 36.52
CA GLY A 194 15.94 20.28 35.92
C GLY A 194 16.43 20.40 34.48
N GLN A 195 15.52 20.09 33.55
CA GLN A 195 15.42 20.63 32.17
C GLN A 195 16.74 20.82 31.39
N ASP A 196 17.32 19.74 30.86
CA ASP A 196 18.02 19.74 29.55
C ASP A 196 18.43 18.31 29.13
N SER A 197 17.46 17.39 29.11
CA SER A 197 17.69 16.06 28.51
C SER A 197 17.36 16.11 27.02
N LEU A 198 18.40 16.29 26.20
CA LEU A 198 18.29 16.29 24.75
C LEU A 198 17.91 14.87 24.26
N LYS A 199 16.64 14.66 23.93
CA LYS A 199 16.12 13.40 23.40
C LYS A 199 16.23 13.42 21.89
N TYR A 200 17.23 12.74 21.33
CA TYR A 200 17.31 12.51 19.89
C TYR A 200 16.36 11.40 19.50
N GLU A 201 15.26 11.77 18.83
CA GLU A 201 14.41 10.81 18.14
C GLU A 201 14.87 10.74 16.68
N ILE A 202 15.62 9.68 16.36
CA ILE A 202 16.05 9.42 15.00
C ILE A 202 14.87 8.78 14.28
N VAL A 203 14.07 9.62 13.62
CA VAL A 203 13.03 9.14 12.71
C VAL A 203 13.72 8.71 11.42
N HIS A 204 14.00 7.41 11.30
CA HIS A 204 14.44 6.85 10.03
C HIS A 204 13.23 6.78 9.09
N LEU A 205 13.25 7.53 7.99
CA LEU A 205 12.31 7.34 6.89
C LEU A 205 12.92 6.28 5.95
N PRO A 206 12.41 5.04 5.94
CA PRO A 206 12.96 3.95 5.13
C PRO A 206 12.91 4.22 3.62
N GLY A 207 12.11 5.20 3.19
CA GLY A 207 12.07 5.63 1.78
C GLY A 207 13.33 6.38 1.31
N ARG A 208 14.10 7.00 2.22
CA ARG A 208 15.25 7.82 1.82
C ARG A 208 16.47 6.97 1.43
N GLU A 209 16.77 5.90 2.16
CA GLU A 209 17.86 4.98 1.81
C GLU A 209 17.57 4.25 0.50
N ASN A 210 16.32 3.81 0.31
CA ASN A 210 15.90 3.20 -0.96
C ASN A 210 16.01 4.19 -2.12
N TYR A 211 15.68 5.47 -1.90
CA TYR A 211 15.85 6.52 -2.89
C TYR A 211 17.33 6.79 -3.20
N GLU A 212 18.21 6.80 -2.21
CA GLU A 212 19.65 6.99 -2.39
C GLU A 212 20.28 5.79 -3.13
N ASN A 213 19.91 4.56 -2.78
CA ASN A 213 20.31 3.34 -3.48
C ASN A 213 19.78 3.34 -4.92
N MET A 214 18.51 3.67 -5.13
CA MET A 214 17.91 3.77 -6.46
C MET A 214 18.61 4.84 -7.31
N LYS A 215 18.95 6.00 -6.74
CA LYS A 215 19.74 7.02 -7.44
C LYS A 215 21.10 6.48 -7.88
N SER A 216 21.80 5.73 -7.02
CA SER A 216 23.08 5.12 -7.39
C SER A 216 22.92 4.12 -8.54
N LEU A 217 21.87 3.28 -8.52
CA LEU A 217 21.55 2.36 -9.60
C LEU A 217 21.22 3.09 -10.90
N CYS A 218 20.42 4.17 -10.87
CA CYS A 218 20.14 5.00 -12.04
C CYS A 218 21.43 5.60 -12.64
N THR A 219 22.38 6.05 -11.82
CA THR A 219 23.66 6.56 -12.36
C THR A 219 24.50 5.47 -13.03
N ILE A 220 24.45 4.24 -12.51
CA ILE A 220 25.14 3.09 -13.14
C ILE A 220 24.43 2.71 -14.43
N ASP A 221 23.11 2.69 -14.43
CA ASP A 221 22.28 2.36 -15.59
C ASP A 221 22.41 3.40 -16.72
N GLU A 222 22.43 4.70 -16.39
CA GLU A 222 22.72 5.77 -17.36
C GLU A 222 24.11 5.59 -17.99
N ARG A 223 25.12 5.22 -17.17
CA ARG A 223 26.47 4.94 -17.66
C ARG A 223 26.53 3.67 -18.49
N LEU A 224 25.81 2.61 -18.11
CA LEU A 224 25.70 1.38 -18.89
C LEU A 224 24.99 1.65 -20.21
N SER A 225 23.87 2.37 -20.23
CA SER A 225 23.17 2.78 -21.44
C SER A 225 24.05 3.64 -22.35
N ALA A 226 24.86 4.54 -21.80
CA ALA A 226 25.84 5.29 -22.58
C ALA A 226 26.92 4.37 -23.18
N LEU A 227 27.43 3.41 -22.43
CA LEU A 227 28.39 2.42 -22.93
C LEU A 227 27.76 1.49 -23.98
N GLU A 228 26.51 1.08 -23.80
CA GLU A 228 25.74 0.29 -24.75
C GLU A 228 25.41 1.07 -26.02
N LYS A 229 25.19 2.39 -25.96
CA LYS A 229 25.03 3.21 -27.17
C LYS A 229 26.33 3.34 -27.96
N VAL A 230 27.48 3.35 -27.28
CA VAL A 230 28.80 3.45 -27.92
C VAL A 230 29.28 2.10 -28.47
N ILE A 231 29.01 1.01 -27.77
CA ILE A 231 29.49 -0.35 -28.10
C ILE A 231 28.43 -1.16 -28.85
N GLY A 232 27.16 -0.95 -28.55
CA GLY A 232 26.05 -1.73 -29.08
C GLY A 232 25.79 -1.42 -30.55
N ASN A 233 25.86 -2.46 -31.38
CA ASN A 233 25.40 -2.45 -32.76
C ASN A 233 23.87 -2.43 -32.81
N GLN A 234 23.24 -1.29 -32.52
CA GLN A 234 21.78 -1.14 -32.61
C GLN A 234 21.26 -1.08 -34.06
N GLN A 235 22.16 -1.04 -35.06
CA GLN A 235 21.81 -1.13 -36.47
C GLN A 235 22.47 -2.36 -37.09
N ALA A 236 22.02 -3.55 -36.69
CA ALA A 236 22.37 -4.82 -37.34
C ALA A 236 21.79 -4.95 -38.77
N SER A 237 20.95 -4.02 -39.23
CA SER A 237 20.16 -4.17 -40.46
C SER A 237 20.82 -3.61 -41.73
N SER A 238 21.94 -2.90 -41.64
CA SER A 238 22.66 -2.42 -42.84
C SER A 238 24.12 -2.86 -42.80
N MET A 239 24.35 -4.17 -42.78
CA MET A 239 25.68 -4.73 -42.82
C MET A 239 26.05 -5.13 -44.26
N ASN A 240 27.06 -4.47 -44.79
CA ASN A 240 27.69 -4.80 -46.06
C ASN A 240 28.40 -6.16 -45.95
N VAL A 241 28.14 -7.04 -46.93
CA VAL A 241 28.74 -8.37 -47.16
C VAL A 241 30.28 -8.38 -47.06
N LEU A 242 30.93 -7.23 -47.20
CA LEU A 242 32.38 -7.07 -47.14
C LEU A 242 33.00 -7.11 -45.74
N ASN A 243 32.19 -7.07 -44.68
CA ASN A 243 32.71 -7.08 -43.30
C ASN A 243 32.45 -8.39 -42.54
N SER A 244 31.99 -9.47 -43.17
CA SER A 244 31.64 -10.74 -42.49
C SER A 244 32.70 -11.26 -41.51
N ASP A 245 34.00 -11.13 -41.84
CA ASP A 245 35.13 -11.54 -40.99
C ASP A 245 35.23 -10.81 -39.63
N VAL A 246 34.58 -9.66 -39.49
CA VAL A 246 34.70 -8.77 -38.33
C VAL A 246 33.52 -8.95 -37.36
N PHE A 247 32.46 -9.63 -37.80
CA PHE A 247 31.20 -9.71 -37.06
C PHE A 247 31.01 -11.13 -36.47
N GLY A 248 30.56 -11.18 -35.22
CA GLY A 248 30.41 -12.42 -34.44
C GLY A 248 31.64 -12.80 -33.59
N VAL A 249 32.77 -12.12 -33.77
CA VAL A 249 33.99 -12.30 -32.97
C VAL A 249 34.05 -11.18 -31.90
N PRO A 250 34.48 -11.44 -30.64
CA PRO A 250 34.59 -10.40 -29.61
C PRO A 250 35.29 -9.14 -30.15
N LEU A 251 34.79 -7.93 -29.80
CA LEU A 251 35.28 -6.65 -30.36
C LEU A 251 36.81 -6.53 -30.35
N ILE A 252 37.46 -7.05 -29.31
CA ILE A 252 38.93 -7.05 -29.18
C ILE A 252 39.61 -7.90 -30.26
N SER A 253 39.03 -9.06 -30.61
CA SER A 253 39.54 -9.90 -31.69
C SER A 253 39.30 -9.26 -33.05
N ALA A 254 38.16 -8.62 -33.28
CA ALA A 254 37.85 -7.85 -34.49
C ALA A 254 38.81 -6.65 -34.67
N VAL A 255 39.11 -5.93 -33.59
CA VAL A 255 40.12 -4.86 -33.60
C VAL A 255 41.51 -5.42 -33.84
N LYS A 256 41.86 -6.59 -33.28
CA LYS A 256 43.14 -7.25 -33.55
C LYS A 256 43.26 -7.71 -35.00
N THR A 257 42.20 -8.25 -35.60
CA THR A 257 42.20 -8.66 -37.02
C THR A 257 42.28 -7.44 -37.93
N LEU A 258 41.56 -6.36 -37.62
CA LEU A 258 41.70 -5.07 -38.32
C LEU A 258 43.09 -4.48 -38.14
N ALA A 259 43.67 -4.51 -36.95
CA ALA A 259 45.04 -4.04 -36.70
C ALA A 259 46.08 -4.88 -37.44
N SER A 260 45.92 -6.20 -37.52
CA SER A 260 46.79 -7.05 -38.34
C SER A 260 46.60 -6.78 -39.83
N LYS A 261 45.37 -6.54 -40.29
CA LYS A 261 45.08 -6.14 -41.68
C LYS A 261 45.69 -4.77 -42.01
N ILE A 262 45.64 -3.80 -41.09
CA ILE A 262 46.28 -2.47 -41.22
C ILE A 262 47.81 -2.60 -41.26
N ASN A 263 48.39 -3.44 -40.42
CA ASN A 263 49.83 -3.70 -40.44
C ASN A 263 50.29 -4.40 -41.73
N LEU A 264 49.38 -5.08 -42.43
CA LEU A 264 49.63 -5.74 -43.71
C LEU A 264 49.57 -4.77 -44.89
N LEU A 265 48.91 -3.61 -44.73
CA LEU A 265 48.85 -2.56 -45.76
C LEU A 265 50.16 -1.76 -45.93
N ASP A 266 51.20 -2.06 -45.14
CA ASP A 266 52.55 -1.57 -45.40
C ASP A 266 53.17 -2.38 -46.55
N ALA A 267 53.09 -1.84 -47.77
CA ALA A 267 53.51 -2.50 -49.01
C ALA A 267 54.93 -3.09 -48.93
N SER A 268 55.84 -2.40 -48.24
CA SER A 268 57.22 -2.87 -48.04
C SER A 268 57.31 -4.18 -47.24
N LYS A 269 56.41 -4.37 -46.28
CA LYS A 269 56.33 -5.58 -45.46
C LYS A 269 55.60 -6.70 -46.19
N MET A 270 54.65 -6.38 -47.08
CA MET A 270 53.92 -7.37 -47.88
C MET A 270 54.86 -8.09 -48.85
N ASP A 271 55.71 -7.35 -49.57
CA ASP A 271 56.71 -7.93 -50.50
C ASP A 271 57.75 -8.80 -49.76
N MET A 272 58.22 -8.34 -48.59
CA MET A 272 59.16 -9.12 -47.75
C MET A 272 58.51 -10.39 -47.16
N MET A 273 57.22 -10.33 -46.84
CA MET A 273 56.47 -11.48 -46.34
C MET A 273 56.18 -12.49 -47.46
N GLU A 274 55.90 -12.04 -48.69
CA GLU A 274 55.69 -12.91 -49.85
C GLU A 274 56.98 -13.66 -50.24
N ALA A 275 58.13 -12.99 -50.20
CA ALA A 275 59.44 -13.62 -50.42
C ALA A 275 59.81 -14.65 -49.32
N ARG A 276 59.40 -14.41 -48.07
CA ARG A 276 59.59 -15.38 -46.97
C ARG A 276 58.58 -16.52 -47.02
N ALA A 277 57.34 -16.25 -47.39
CA ALA A 277 56.27 -17.24 -47.52
C ALA A 277 56.59 -18.23 -48.65
N SER A 278 57.09 -17.77 -49.79
CA SER A 278 57.56 -18.64 -50.88
C SER A 278 58.77 -19.50 -50.46
N SER A 279 59.71 -18.95 -49.68
CA SER A 279 60.80 -19.75 -49.10
C SER A 279 60.31 -20.80 -48.10
N LEU A 280 59.32 -20.46 -47.27
CA LEU A 280 58.71 -21.40 -46.32
C LEU A 280 57.87 -22.47 -47.04
N LEU A 281 57.13 -22.12 -48.09
CA LEU A 281 56.37 -23.07 -48.90
C LEU A 281 57.29 -24.14 -49.49
N ASN A 282 58.45 -23.73 -50.03
CA ASN A 282 59.44 -24.67 -50.55
C ASN A 282 59.98 -25.60 -49.45
N LYS A 283 60.26 -25.07 -48.25
CA LYS A 283 60.69 -25.88 -47.10
C LYS A 283 59.58 -26.80 -46.57
N VAL A 284 58.32 -26.39 -46.65
CA VAL A 284 57.15 -27.18 -46.25
C VAL A 284 56.93 -28.32 -47.24
N HIS A 285 57.13 -28.12 -48.54
CA HIS A 285 57.15 -29.22 -49.51
C HIS A 285 58.28 -30.22 -49.23
N GLU A 286 59.50 -29.76 -48.93
CA GLU A 286 60.60 -30.64 -48.50
C GLU A 286 60.30 -31.41 -47.21
N ILE A 287 59.55 -30.80 -46.28
CA ILE A 287 59.13 -31.43 -45.03
C ILE A 287 57.94 -32.37 -45.27
N SER A 288 56.98 -32.06 -46.14
CA SER A 288 55.86 -32.97 -46.45
C SER A 288 56.38 -34.24 -47.14
N ASP A 289 57.38 -34.10 -48.01
CA ASP A 289 58.06 -35.22 -48.64
C ASP A 289 58.83 -36.08 -47.63
N ARG A 290 59.28 -35.50 -46.51
CA ARG A 290 59.86 -36.23 -45.37
C ARG A 290 58.83 -36.77 -44.39
N ALA A 291 57.68 -36.11 -44.22
CA ALA A 291 56.66 -36.41 -43.21
C ALA A 291 55.74 -37.56 -43.61
N ALA A 292 55.66 -37.90 -44.91
CA ALA A 292 54.98 -39.11 -45.38
C ALA A 292 55.57 -40.42 -44.79
N ALA A 293 56.72 -40.35 -44.12
CA ALA A 293 57.34 -41.45 -43.38
C ALA A 293 57.36 -41.18 -41.87
N GLY A 294 56.23 -41.36 -41.16
CA GLY A 294 56.23 -41.28 -39.70
C GLY A 294 54.90 -41.62 -38.99
N ALA A 295 54.89 -42.69 -38.20
CA ALA A 295 53.76 -43.24 -37.46
C ALA A 295 53.35 -42.44 -36.19
N GLN A 296 52.84 -41.21 -36.35
CA GLN A 296 52.31 -40.39 -35.23
C GLN A 296 50.81 -40.02 -35.34
N GLU A 297 50.10 -40.55 -36.35
CA GLU A 297 48.74 -40.16 -36.72
C GLU A 297 47.67 -40.42 -35.61
N ARG A 298 47.85 -41.47 -34.79
CA ARG A 298 46.91 -41.82 -33.69
C ARG A 298 47.03 -40.94 -32.46
N ASP A 299 48.25 -40.52 -32.10
CA ASP A 299 48.44 -39.63 -30.95
C ASP A 299 48.09 -38.20 -31.33
N THR A 300 48.31 -37.80 -32.58
CA THR A 300 47.80 -36.53 -33.11
C THR A 300 46.27 -36.50 -33.18
N ALA A 301 45.60 -37.62 -33.51
CA ALA A 301 44.14 -37.70 -33.50
C ALA A 301 43.56 -37.50 -32.09
N LYS A 302 44.11 -38.20 -31.08
CA LYS A 302 43.71 -38.00 -29.67
C LYS A 302 44.01 -36.59 -29.16
N LEU A 303 45.14 -36.00 -29.55
CA LEU A 303 45.48 -34.62 -29.21
C LEU A 303 44.52 -33.62 -29.87
N ASN A 304 44.09 -33.89 -31.10
CA ASN A 304 43.10 -33.08 -31.79
C ASN A 304 41.70 -33.19 -31.15
N GLU A 305 41.30 -34.37 -30.70
CA GLU A 305 40.08 -34.58 -29.89
C GLU A 305 40.16 -33.87 -28.54
N LEU A 306 41.30 -33.95 -27.84
CA LEU A 306 41.50 -33.22 -26.59
C LEU A 306 41.50 -31.70 -26.80
N HIS A 307 42.05 -31.24 -27.92
CA HIS A 307 42.06 -29.82 -28.26
C HIS A 307 40.67 -29.31 -28.65
N SER A 308 39.83 -30.11 -29.32
CA SER A 308 38.43 -29.73 -29.58
C SER A 308 37.60 -29.70 -28.29
N LEU A 309 37.80 -30.68 -27.39
CA LEU A 309 37.21 -30.66 -26.05
C LEU A 309 37.72 -29.48 -25.21
N MET A 310 39.00 -29.13 -25.32
CA MET A 310 39.55 -27.94 -24.66
C MET A 310 38.90 -26.67 -25.19
N LYS A 311 38.70 -26.54 -26.52
CA LYS A 311 38.02 -25.39 -27.12
C LYS A 311 36.55 -25.27 -26.69
N SER A 312 35.80 -26.38 -26.62
CA SER A 312 34.42 -26.35 -26.15
C SER A 312 34.33 -26.04 -24.65
N THR A 313 35.28 -26.56 -23.85
CA THR A 313 35.34 -26.28 -22.40
C THR A 313 35.93 -24.91 -22.07
N GLU A 314 36.70 -24.29 -22.95
CA GLU A 314 37.25 -22.95 -22.76
C GLU A 314 36.16 -21.88 -22.79
N ALA A 315 35.17 -22.02 -23.68
CA ALA A 315 33.97 -21.19 -23.68
C ALA A 315 33.17 -21.34 -22.37
N MET A 316 32.94 -22.58 -21.91
CA MET A 316 32.26 -22.85 -20.63
C MET A 316 33.08 -22.37 -19.42
N ARG A 317 34.41 -22.42 -19.49
CA ARG A 317 35.32 -21.97 -18.43
C ARG A 317 35.27 -20.45 -18.25
N GLY A 318 35.17 -19.70 -19.34
CA GLY A 318 34.99 -18.25 -19.29
C GLY A 318 33.68 -17.83 -18.60
N MET A 319 32.61 -18.61 -18.79
CA MET A 319 31.29 -18.34 -18.20
C MET A 319 31.15 -18.86 -16.76
N MET A 320 31.97 -19.81 -16.32
CA MET A 320 31.89 -20.38 -14.98
C MET A 320 32.05 -19.37 -13.83
N PRO A 321 33.00 -18.41 -13.83
CA PRO A 321 33.06 -17.39 -12.79
C PRO A 321 31.81 -16.48 -12.81
N ASP A 322 31.32 -16.07 -13.99
CA ASP A 322 30.10 -15.26 -14.10
C ASP A 322 28.85 -15.99 -13.58
N LEU A 323 28.77 -17.31 -13.82
CA LEU A 323 27.71 -18.15 -13.26
C LEU A 323 27.81 -18.25 -11.74
N VAL A 324 29.02 -18.35 -11.19
CA VAL A 324 29.23 -18.36 -9.74
C VAL A 324 28.85 -17.01 -9.13
N ASP A 325 29.26 -15.90 -9.73
CA ASP A 325 28.93 -14.56 -9.25
C ASP A 325 27.42 -14.30 -9.34
N ARG A 326 26.76 -14.77 -10.40
CA ARG A 326 25.30 -14.73 -10.50
C ARG A 326 24.63 -15.59 -9.44
N LEU A 327 25.15 -16.78 -9.15
CA LEU A 327 24.63 -17.65 -8.09
C LEU A 327 24.81 -17.02 -6.69
N VAL A 328 25.93 -16.31 -6.47
CA VAL A 328 26.17 -15.57 -5.22
C VAL A 328 25.19 -14.41 -5.10
N ALA A 329 24.99 -13.62 -6.16
CA ALA A 329 24.02 -12.52 -6.16
C ALA A 329 22.57 -13.00 -5.95
N LEU A 330 22.23 -14.20 -6.44
CA LEU A 330 20.89 -14.77 -6.35
C LEU A 330 20.68 -15.64 -5.10
N LYS A 331 21.74 -15.88 -4.31
CA LYS A 331 21.71 -16.71 -3.10
C LYS A 331 20.67 -16.22 -2.11
N ASP A 332 20.64 -14.92 -1.83
CA ASP A 332 19.73 -14.35 -0.82
C ASP A 332 18.26 -14.51 -1.23
N ILE A 333 17.96 -14.40 -2.53
CA ILE A 333 16.62 -14.64 -3.07
C ILE A 333 16.27 -16.14 -2.99
N HIS A 334 17.22 -17.03 -3.29
CA HIS A 334 17.01 -18.47 -3.14
C HIS A 334 16.80 -18.88 -1.67
N GLU A 335 17.51 -18.26 -0.73
CA GLU A 335 17.33 -18.48 0.70
C GLU A 335 15.94 -18.02 1.16
N GLN A 336 15.54 -16.80 0.76
CA GLN A 336 14.18 -16.29 1.01
C GLN A 336 13.09 -17.17 0.40
N ALA A 337 13.29 -17.67 -0.83
CA ALA A 337 12.35 -18.58 -1.48
C ALA A 337 12.25 -19.92 -0.72
N GLY A 338 13.37 -20.42 -0.18
CA GLY A 338 13.40 -21.59 0.69
C GLY A 338 12.63 -21.38 1.99
N ASP A 339 12.83 -20.23 2.65
CA ASP A 339 12.09 -19.87 3.86
C ASP A 339 10.60 -19.69 3.61
N VAL A 340 10.21 -19.09 2.48
CA VAL A 340 8.80 -18.99 2.07
C VAL A 340 8.20 -20.37 1.86
N LEU A 341 8.91 -21.29 1.20
CA LEU A 341 8.43 -22.66 1.06
C LEU A 341 8.21 -23.32 2.42
N ARG A 342 9.16 -23.15 3.35
CA ARG A 342 9.04 -23.68 4.72
C ARG A 342 7.84 -23.07 5.44
N LEU A 343 7.68 -21.74 5.39
CA LEU A 343 6.57 -21.03 6.02
C LEU A 343 5.23 -21.44 5.42
N VAL A 344 5.15 -21.66 4.11
CA VAL A 344 3.93 -22.18 3.46
C VAL A 344 3.61 -23.60 3.94
N THR A 345 4.60 -24.47 4.09
CA THR A 345 4.37 -25.81 4.66
C THR A 345 3.94 -25.75 6.12
N GLU A 346 4.57 -24.90 6.94
CA GLU A 346 4.18 -24.66 8.34
C GLU A 346 2.74 -24.10 8.41
N MET A 347 2.39 -23.18 7.52
CA MET A 347 1.04 -22.60 7.45
C MET A 347 -0.01 -23.63 7.02
N ASP A 348 0.29 -24.52 6.07
CA ASP A 348 -0.60 -25.62 5.68
C ASP A 348 -0.83 -26.61 6.85
N GLU A 349 0.21 -26.91 7.63
CA GLU A 349 0.06 -27.70 8.86
C GLU A 349 -0.83 -27.01 9.90
N VAL A 350 -0.64 -25.71 10.11
CA VAL A 350 -1.49 -24.91 11.02
C VAL A 350 -2.94 -24.87 10.52
N GLN A 351 -3.16 -24.68 9.22
CA GLN A 351 -4.49 -24.69 8.62
C GLN A 351 -5.18 -26.06 8.80
N LYS A 352 -4.47 -27.17 8.59
CA LYS A 352 -5.01 -28.52 8.85
C LYS A 352 -5.37 -28.72 10.32
N LYS A 353 -4.53 -28.24 11.26
CA LYS A 353 -4.84 -28.27 12.71
C LYS A 353 -6.07 -27.43 13.05
N LEU A 354 -6.18 -26.21 12.51
CA LEU A 354 -7.34 -25.35 12.73
C LEU A 354 -8.62 -25.98 12.16
N LEU A 355 -8.56 -26.59 10.97
CA LEU A 355 -9.71 -27.31 10.39
C LEU A 355 -10.13 -28.51 11.23
N MET A 356 -9.17 -29.25 11.80
CA MET A 356 -9.47 -30.33 12.75
C MET A 356 -10.13 -29.79 14.03
N GLN A 357 -9.62 -28.68 14.59
CA GLN A 357 -10.23 -28.02 15.74
C GLN A 357 -11.65 -27.50 15.43
N ILE A 358 -11.87 -26.89 14.26
CA ILE A 358 -13.21 -26.43 13.85
C ILE A 358 -14.17 -27.62 13.72
N ARG A 359 -13.71 -28.76 13.19
CA ARG A 359 -14.52 -29.98 13.15
C ARG A 359 -14.85 -30.49 14.56
N GLU A 360 -13.87 -30.51 15.45
CA GLU A 360 -14.07 -30.91 16.85
C GLU A 360 -15.05 -29.97 17.56
N GLU A 361 -14.92 -28.65 17.37
CA GLU A 361 -15.88 -27.67 17.91
C GLU A 361 -17.27 -27.83 17.30
N HIS A 362 -17.37 -28.19 16.01
CA HIS A 362 -18.66 -28.49 15.38
C HIS A 362 -19.31 -29.74 15.98
N GLU A 363 -18.55 -30.82 16.17
CA GLU A 363 -19.04 -32.03 16.85
C GLU A 363 -19.45 -31.74 18.30
N ARG A 364 -18.68 -30.91 19.03
CA ARG A 364 -19.05 -30.44 20.38
C ARG A 364 -20.33 -29.62 20.36
N LEU A 365 -20.55 -28.78 19.35
CA LEU A 365 -21.79 -28.02 19.19
C LEU A 365 -22.98 -28.92 18.86
N ASP A 366 -22.80 -29.97 18.06
CA ASP A 366 -23.85 -30.96 17.77
C ASP A 366 -24.23 -31.75 19.03
N VAL A 367 -23.22 -32.16 19.82
CA VAL A 367 -23.44 -32.79 21.13
C VAL A 367 -24.13 -31.82 22.08
N LEU A 368 -23.72 -30.54 22.09
CA LEU A 368 -24.34 -29.50 22.90
C LEU A 368 -25.81 -29.32 22.48
N ASP A 369 -26.11 -29.20 21.19
CA ASP A 369 -27.47 -29.06 20.68
C ASP A 369 -28.33 -30.28 21.03
N ALA A 370 -27.79 -31.50 20.88
CA ALA A 370 -28.46 -32.71 21.33
C ALA A 370 -28.73 -32.68 22.85
N SER A 371 -27.74 -32.29 23.65
CA SER A 371 -27.85 -32.18 25.11
C SER A 371 -28.84 -31.08 25.54
N VAL A 372 -28.89 -29.96 24.81
CA VAL A 372 -29.81 -28.85 25.04
C VAL A 372 -31.21 -29.25 24.63
N LYS A 373 -31.41 -29.93 23.49
CA LYS A 373 -32.70 -30.49 23.08
C LYS A 373 -33.21 -31.49 24.13
N GLN A 374 -32.35 -32.38 24.61
CA GLN A 374 -32.70 -33.31 25.68
C GLN A 374 -33.02 -32.55 26.97
N SER A 375 -32.21 -31.57 27.35
CA SER A 375 -32.43 -30.74 28.54
C SER A 375 -33.70 -29.89 28.43
N VAL A 376 -34.03 -29.37 27.26
CA VAL A 376 -35.27 -28.63 26.98
C VAL A 376 -36.47 -29.56 26.99
N SER A 377 -36.36 -30.78 26.47
CA SER A 377 -37.41 -31.79 26.57
C SER A 377 -37.65 -32.20 28.03
N VAL A 378 -36.58 -32.43 28.80
CA VAL A 378 -36.65 -32.69 30.24
C VAL A 378 -37.16 -31.46 30.98
N MET A 379 -36.77 -30.24 30.61
CA MET A 379 -37.29 -29.00 31.17
C MET A 379 -38.73 -28.75 30.75
N MET A 380 -39.20 -29.16 29.57
CA MET A 380 -40.61 -29.08 29.18
C MET A 380 -41.42 -30.14 29.91
N GLY A 381 -40.91 -31.36 30.05
CA GLY A 381 -41.52 -32.40 30.89
C GLY A 381 -41.59 -31.95 32.35
N ASN A 382 -40.51 -31.37 32.86
CA ASN A 382 -40.44 -30.76 34.18
C ASN A 382 -41.29 -29.51 34.26
N VAL A 383 -41.35 -28.61 33.27
CA VAL A 383 -42.20 -27.40 33.29
C VAL A 383 -43.65 -27.77 33.04
N VAL A 384 -44.00 -28.90 32.45
CA VAL A 384 -45.39 -29.39 32.45
C VAL A 384 -45.70 -29.99 33.81
N SER A 385 -44.80 -30.81 34.36
CA SER A 385 -44.92 -31.41 35.70
C SER A 385 -44.82 -30.40 36.83
N ARG A 386 -44.16 -29.27 36.58
CA ARG A 386 -43.78 -28.21 37.53
C ARG A 386 -44.47 -26.90 37.17
N ALA A 387 -45.01 -26.60 36.00
CA ALA A 387 -46.08 -25.58 35.88
C ALA A 387 -47.35 -26.10 36.56
N MET A 388 -47.47 -27.44 36.68
CA MET A 388 -48.35 -28.07 37.64
C MET A 388 -47.88 -27.91 39.12
N ALA A 389 -46.65 -27.43 39.42
CA ALA A 389 -46.07 -27.46 40.78
C ALA A 389 -45.03 -26.37 41.27
N TYR A 390 -44.48 -25.41 40.51
CA TYR A 390 -43.50 -24.43 40.98
C TYR A 390 -44.19 -23.15 41.41
N LEU A 391 -44.12 -22.91 42.72
CA LEU A 391 -44.51 -21.69 43.40
C LEU A 391 -45.95 -21.26 43.09
N GLN A 392 -46.87 -22.23 43.14
CA GLN A 392 -48.15 -21.93 43.76
C GLN A 392 -47.86 -21.55 45.22
N THR A 393 -47.53 -20.27 45.47
CA THR A 393 -47.50 -19.71 46.83
C THR A 393 -48.86 -19.91 47.53
N ARG A 394 -49.90 -20.13 46.71
CA ARG A 394 -51.26 -20.54 47.07
C ARG A 394 -51.80 -21.50 46.02
N VAL A 395 -52.56 -22.51 46.45
CA VAL A 395 -53.25 -23.44 45.56
C VAL A 395 -54.24 -22.67 44.67
N ILE A 396 -54.06 -22.71 43.35
CA ILE A 396 -54.97 -22.04 42.40
C ILE A 396 -56.21 -22.92 42.20
N THR A 397 -57.38 -22.40 42.55
CA THR A 397 -58.63 -23.16 42.43
C THR A 397 -59.07 -23.28 40.97
N HIS A 398 -59.84 -24.32 40.65
CA HIS A 398 -60.43 -24.51 39.31
C HIS A 398 -61.11 -23.24 38.76
N PRO A 399 -61.99 -22.52 39.50
CA PRO A 399 -62.59 -21.29 39.00
C PRO A 399 -61.56 -20.18 38.72
N GLN A 400 -60.50 -20.05 39.53
CA GLN A 400 -59.42 -19.08 39.26
C GLN A 400 -58.67 -19.41 37.97
N ARG A 401 -58.47 -20.70 37.66
CA ARG A 401 -57.88 -21.13 36.39
C ARG A 401 -58.80 -20.80 35.21
N VAL A 402 -60.10 -21.08 35.32
CA VAL A 402 -61.09 -20.70 34.29
C VAL A 402 -61.09 -19.19 34.06
N CYS A 403 -61.12 -18.37 35.13
CA CYS A 403 -61.07 -16.92 35.00
C CYS A 403 -59.75 -16.42 34.37
N SER A 404 -58.63 -17.06 34.70
CA SER A 404 -57.32 -16.72 34.12
C SER A 404 -57.27 -17.05 32.64
N LEU A 405 -57.80 -18.21 32.24
CA LEU A 405 -57.91 -18.63 30.84
C LEU A 405 -58.84 -17.70 30.05
N TYR A 406 -60.00 -17.34 30.60
CA TYR A 406 -60.92 -16.38 29.99
C TYR A 406 -60.24 -15.02 29.76
N LYS A 407 -59.51 -14.51 30.77
CA LYS A 407 -58.76 -13.25 30.64
C LYS A 407 -57.66 -13.33 29.58
N LYS A 408 -56.94 -14.46 29.48
CA LYS A 408 -55.91 -14.68 28.46
C LYS A 408 -56.50 -14.68 27.05
N LEU A 409 -57.61 -15.40 26.84
CA LEU A 409 -58.31 -15.44 25.55
C LEU A 409 -58.80 -14.04 25.14
N LEU A 410 -59.36 -13.26 26.07
CA LEU A 410 -59.75 -11.88 25.78
C LEU A 410 -58.57 -10.99 25.38
N ARG A 411 -57.39 -11.14 26.02
CA ARG A 411 -56.19 -10.39 25.64
C ARG A 411 -55.63 -10.84 24.30
N ASN A 412 -55.76 -12.12 23.98
CA ASN A 412 -55.39 -12.65 22.67
C ASN A 412 -56.31 -12.08 21.58
N LEU A 413 -57.62 -12.08 21.79
CA LEU A 413 -58.58 -11.44 20.86
C LEU A 413 -58.30 -9.94 20.69
N GLU A 414 -57.92 -9.22 21.75
CA GLU A 414 -57.53 -7.80 21.66
C GLU A 414 -56.25 -7.58 20.85
N ALA A 415 -55.36 -8.58 20.80
CA ALA A 415 -54.15 -8.53 19.97
C ALA A 415 -54.46 -8.84 18.49
N THR A 416 -55.37 -9.79 18.24
CA THR A 416 -55.76 -10.20 16.88
C THR A 416 -56.64 -9.16 16.18
N TYR A 417 -57.66 -8.63 16.87
CA TYR A 417 -58.59 -7.65 16.31
C TYR A 417 -58.16 -6.23 16.69
N ARG A 418 -57.63 -5.48 15.73
CA ARG A 418 -57.20 -4.08 15.93
C ARG A 418 -58.37 -3.14 16.20
N GLU A 419 -59.49 -3.34 15.52
CA GLU A 419 -60.66 -2.49 15.68
C GLU A 419 -61.46 -2.85 16.94
N ARG A 420 -61.81 -1.82 17.72
CA ARG A 420 -62.52 -1.99 19.00
C ARG A 420 -63.91 -2.60 18.82
N ILE A 421 -64.58 -2.36 17.68
CA ILE A 421 -65.93 -2.84 17.41
C ILE A 421 -65.90 -4.34 17.10
N GLU A 422 -65.03 -4.78 16.20
CA GLU A 422 -64.86 -6.19 15.86
C GLU A 422 -64.41 -7.01 17.08
N TYR A 423 -63.43 -6.49 17.84
CA TYR A 423 -63.03 -7.08 19.12
C TYR A 423 -64.22 -7.26 20.07
N ARG A 424 -65.11 -6.26 20.15
CA ARG A 424 -66.26 -6.32 21.06
C ARG A 424 -67.23 -7.43 20.66
N VAL A 425 -67.50 -7.60 19.36
CA VAL A 425 -68.38 -8.68 18.87
C VAL A 425 -67.78 -10.04 19.25
N GLN A 426 -66.50 -10.24 18.99
CA GLN A 426 -65.82 -11.52 19.27
C GLN A 426 -65.69 -11.79 20.77
N ALA A 427 -65.46 -10.77 21.59
CA ALA A 427 -65.46 -10.90 23.04
C ALA A 427 -66.82 -11.33 23.61
N VAL A 428 -67.93 -10.88 22.99
CA VAL A 428 -69.29 -11.30 23.36
C VAL A 428 -69.56 -12.74 22.94
N LEU A 429 -69.14 -13.14 21.74
CA LEU A 429 -69.25 -14.54 21.29
C LEU A 429 -68.47 -15.49 22.19
N LEU A 430 -67.21 -15.15 22.50
CA LEU A 430 -66.40 -15.90 23.46
C LEU A 430 -67.10 -15.97 24.81
N ARG A 431 -67.65 -14.86 25.31
CA ARG A 431 -68.38 -14.86 26.59
C ARG A 431 -69.58 -15.81 26.57
N ALA A 432 -70.36 -15.82 25.49
CA ALA A 432 -71.49 -16.71 25.32
C ALA A 432 -71.07 -18.19 25.34
N GLU A 433 -69.91 -18.53 24.77
CA GLU A 433 -69.35 -19.89 24.83
C GLU A 433 -68.99 -20.33 26.25
N PHE A 434 -68.35 -19.46 27.03
CA PHE A 434 -68.06 -19.75 28.45
C PHE A 434 -69.33 -19.87 29.28
N ASP A 435 -70.35 -19.05 29.00
CA ASP A 435 -71.62 -19.08 29.73
C ASP A 435 -72.43 -20.37 29.42
N LYS A 436 -72.29 -21.00 28.24
CA LYS A 436 -72.92 -22.30 27.93
C LYS A 436 -72.51 -23.42 28.90
N HIS A 437 -71.25 -23.43 29.33
CA HIS A 437 -70.68 -24.47 30.21
C HIS A 437 -70.46 -23.97 31.64
N LYS A 438 -71.18 -22.92 32.05
CA LYS A 438 -71.04 -22.33 33.39
C LYS A 438 -71.62 -23.20 34.51
N ASP A 439 -72.72 -23.89 34.23
CA ASP A 439 -73.49 -24.66 35.23
C ASP A 439 -73.15 -26.17 35.23
N GLU A 440 -71.99 -26.55 34.69
CA GLU A 440 -71.50 -27.93 34.66
C GLU A 440 -71.07 -28.41 36.06
N LYS A 441 -71.72 -29.45 36.58
CA LYS A 441 -71.46 -29.99 37.93
C LYS A 441 -70.38 -31.06 37.97
N ASP A 442 -70.13 -31.73 36.84
CA ASP A 442 -69.16 -32.82 36.76
C ASP A 442 -67.73 -32.30 36.65
N TYR A 443 -66.96 -32.48 37.73
CA TYR A 443 -65.60 -31.95 37.84
C TYR A 443 -64.64 -32.52 36.79
N ILE A 444 -64.80 -33.79 36.39
CA ILE A 444 -63.97 -34.44 35.36
C ILE A 444 -64.18 -33.77 34.00
N VAL A 445 -65.44 -33.52 33.64
CA VAL A 445 -65.81 -32.88 32.38
C VAL A 445 -65.34 -31.42 32.39
N ALA A 446 -65.54 -30.70 33.49
CA ALA A 446 -65.06 -29.33 33.65
C ALA A 446 -63.54 -29.22 33.50
N LYS A 447 -62.77 -30.16 34.08
CA LYS A 447 -61.32 -30.22 33.94
C LYS A 447 -60.90 -30.50 32.49
N GLN A 448 -61.56 -31.44 31.81
CA GLN A 448 -61.28 -31.73 30.41
C GLN A 448 -61.58 -30.54 29.49
N LEU A 449 -62.68 -29.82 29.74
CA LEU A 449 -63.02 -28.59 29.01
C LEU A 449 -61.96 -27.51 29.23
N LEU A 450 -61.47 -27.36 30.45
CA LEU A 450 -60.38 -26.44 30.78
C LEU A 450 -59.09 -26.81 30.04
N GLU A 451 -58.71 -28.09 30.03
CA GLU A 451 -57.53 -28.57 29.30
C GLU A 451 -57.66 -28.36 27.78
N ARG A 452 -58.85 -28.59 27.20
CA ARG A 452 -59.13 -28.27 25.80
C ARG A 452 -59.04 -26.77 25.52
N GLY A 453 -59.58 -25.95 26.41
CA GLY A 453 -59.49 -24.50 26.32
C GLY A 453 -58.05 -23.99 26.39
N GLU A 454 -57.21 -24.57 27.27
CA GLU A 454 -55.79 -24.22 27.40
C GLU A 454 -55.03 -24.58 26.12
N LYS A 455 -55.31 -25.74 25.52
CA LYS A 455 -54.76 -26.14 24.21
C LYS A 455 -55.18 -25.20 23.09
N HIS A 456 -56.47 -24.88 23.00
CA HIS A 456 -56.99 -23.95 22.00
C HIS A 456 -56.38 -22.55 22.16
N GLN A 457 -56.23 -22.06 23.39
CA GLN A 457 -55.58 -20.78 23.68
C GLN A 457 -54.12 -20.75 23.21
N PHE A 458 -53.41 -21.88 23.31
CA PHE A 458 -52.02 -22.01 22.86
C PHE A 458 -51.93 -22.04 21.33
N GLU A 459 -52.80 -22.80 20.65
CA GLU A 459 -52.84 -22.90 19.19
C GLU A 459 -53.23 -21.58 18.51
N THR A 460 -54.16 -20.84 19.11
CA THR A 460 -54.68 -19.57 18.56
C THR A 460 -53.91 -18.34 19.04
N GLN A 461 -52.80 -18.51 19.75
CA GLN A 461 -52.07 -17.40 20.35
C GLN A 461 -51.48 -16.47 19.28
N HIS A 462 -51.80 -15.17 19.37
CA HIS A 462 -51.19 -14.17 18.50
C HIS A 462 -49.67 -14.14 18.71
N TYR A 463 -48.92 -14.17 17.61
CA TYR A 463 -47.45 -14.24 17.63
C TYR A 463 -46.82 -13.11 18.46
N GLN A 464 -47.45 -11.94 18.48
CA GLN A 464 -47.04 -10.81 19.31
C GLN A 464 -48.19 -10.36 20.21
N ALA A 465 -48.23 -10.87 21.44
CA ALA A 465 -49.26 -10.48 22.40
C ALA A 465 -49.15 -8.99 22.77
N LYS A 466 -50.29 -8.33 22.99
CA LYS A 466 -50.33 -6.95 23.45
C LYS A 466 -50.01 -6.89 24.94
N CYS A 467 -48.83 -6.37 25.29
CA CYS A 467 -48.41 -6.12 26.67
C CYS A 467 -48.58 -4.64 27.05
N PHE A 468 -48.88 -4.37 28.32
CA PHE A 468 -48.89 -3.00 28.83
C PHE A 468 -47.46 -2.52 29.04
N ALA A 469 -47.23 -1.22 28.90
CA ALA A 469 -45.88 -0.63 28.91
C ALA A 469 -45.03 -1.10 30.10
N ASN A 470 -45.58 -1.04 31.32
CA ASN A 470 -44.85 -1.38 32.56
C ASN A 470 -45.08 -2.82 33.04
N SER A 471 -45.89 -3.61 32.32
CA SER A 471 -46.07 -5.02 32.67
C SER A 471 -44.89 -5.84 32.16
N PRO A 472 -44.55 -6.99 32.79
CA PRO A 472 -43.52 -7.88 32.29
C PRO A 472 -43.67 -8.17 30.79
N GLY A 473 -42.60 -7.94 30.01
CA GLY A 473 -42.60 -8.06 28.55
C GLY A 473 -43.16 -6.86 27.78
N GLY A 474 -43.50 -5.77 28.48
CA GLY A 474 -43.86 -4.48 27.89
C GLY A 474 -42.66 -3.65 27.47
N ALA A 475 -42.86 -2.69 26.57
CA ALA A 475 -41.79 -1.86 26.02
C ALA A 475 -41.09 -0.93 27.03
N ALA A 476 -41.70 -0.67 28.19
CA ALA A 476 -41.15 0.12 29.28
C ALA A 476 -40.91 -0.72 30.53
N TYR A 477 -41.02 -2.04 30.43
CA TYR A 477 -40.77 -2.93 31.55
C TYR A 477 -39.29 -2.86 31.94
N ASP A 478 -39.05 -2.54 33.20
CA ASP A 478 -37.71 -2.41 33.78
C ASP A 478 -36.80 -1.43 33.00
N ARG A 479 -37.41 -0.46 32.29
CA ARG A 479 -36.68 0.59 31.56
C ARG A 479 -35.91 1.48 32.53
N GLU A 480 -36.51 1.76 33.67
CA GLU A 480 -35.88 2.51 34.76
C GLU A 480 -35.22 1.51 35.71
N VAL A 481 -33.93 1.29 35.50
CA VAL A 481 -33.13 0.47 36.41
C VAL A 481 -32.88 1.30 37.66
N ASN A 482 -33.57 0.94 38.75
CA ASN A 482 -33.30 1.52 40.06
C ASN A 482 -32.00 0.91 40.60
N PRO A 483 -30.89 1.66 40.70
CA PRO A 483 -29.65 1.11 41.21
C PRO A 483 -29.86 0.65 42.65
N PRO A 484 -29.25 -0.49 43.04
CA PRO A 484 -29.40 -0.98 44.39
C PRO A 484 -28.77 0.00 45.38
N ASP A 485 -29.44 0.22 46.51
CA ASP A 485 -29.09 1.30 47.43
C ASP A 485 -27.63 1.25 47.88
N TRP A 486 -27.07 0.06 48.12
CA TRP A 486 -25.68 -0.12 48.61
C TRP A 486 -24.60 0.48 47.70
N LEU A 487 -24.88 0.76 46.43
CA LEU A 487 -23.89 1.35 45.51
C LEU A 487 -23.37 2.70 45.99
N MET A 488 -24.20 3.49 46.67
CA MET A 488 -23.82 4.80 47.21
C MET A 488 -22.70 4.71 48.28
N ASP A 489 -22.41 3.50 48.78
CA ASP A 489 -21.34 3.30 49.76
C ASP A 489 -19.95 3.34 49.11
N TYR A 490 -19.86 3.10 47.80
CA TYR A 490 -18.60 3.13 47.05
C TYR A 490 -18.21 4.51 46.52
N TRP A 491 -19.08 5.51 46.69
CA TRP A 491 -18.81 6.88 46.24
C TRP A 491 -17.55 7.46 46.90
N HIS A 492 -16.81 8.29 46.16
CA HIS A 492 -15.61 8.92 46.69
C HIS A 492 -15.99 9.87 47.85
N PRO A 493 -15.18 9.98 48.92
CA PRO A 493 -15.50 10.84 50.07
C PRO A 493 -15.82 12.31 49.69
N LEU A 494 -15.19 12.85 48.65
CA LEU A 494 -15.51 14.19 48.13
C LEU A 494 -16.91 14.29 47.52
N GLU A 495 -17.38 13.25 46.84
CA GLU A 495 -18.75 13.18 46.28
C GLU A 495 -19.78 13.03 47.40
N LYS A 496 -19.46 12.25 48.43
CA LYS A 496 -20.30 12.14 49.63
C LYS A 496 -20.39 13.46 50.40
N ALA A 497 -19.31 14.22 50.45
CA ALA A 497 -19.25 15.53 51.10
C ALA A 497 -20.17 16.57 50.42
N MET A 498 -20.55 16.37 49.15
CA MET A 498 -21.54 17.20 48.45
C MET A 498 -22.97 17.03 49.03
N PHE A 499 -23.26 15.88 49.65
CA PHE A 499 -24.58 15.55 50.20
C PHE A 499 -24.52 15.13 51.68
N PRO A 500 -24.08 16.01 52.60
CA PRO A 500 -23.77 15.65 53.99
C PRO A 500 -25.01 15.14 54.76
N ASP A 501 -26.16 15.79 54.60
CA ASP A 501 -27.40 15.42 55.30
C ASP A 501 -27.96 14.06 54.84
N TYR A 502 -27.80 13.73 53.56
CA TYR A 502 -28.25 12.45 53.01
C TYR A 502 -27.42 11.29 53.56
N PHE A 503 -26.08 11.41 53.51
CA PHE A 503 -25.19 10.36 54.00
C PHE A 503 -25.24 10.21 55.53
N ALA A 504 -25.42 11.29 56.28
CA ALA A 504 -25.64 11.21 57.73
C ALA A 504 -26.90 10.39 58.09
N LYS A 505 -28.03 10.67 57.42
CA LYS A 505 -29.28 9.91 57.60
C LYS A 505 -29.15 8.44 57.17
N ARG A 506 -28.41 8.20 56.10
CA ARG A 506 -28.16 6.85 55.59
C ARG A 506 -27.36 6.00 56.59
N GLU A 507 -26.29 6.54 57.16
CA GLU A 507 -25.49 5.83 58.17
C GLU A 507 -26.30 5.51 59.45
N ALA A 508 -27.22 6.39 59.83
CA ALA A 508 -28.18 6.09 60.90
C ALA A 508 -29.08 4.89 60.53
N ARG A 509 -29.68 4.89 59.34
CA ARG A 509 -30.54 3.78 58.86
C ARG A 509 -29.79 2.46 58.72
N LYS A 510 -28.51 2.48 58.34
CA LYS A 510 -27.70 1.25 58.29
C LYS A 510 -27.51 0.65 59.67
N LYS A 511 -27.23 1.48 60.68
CA LYS A 511 -27.13 1.03 62.07
C LYS A 511 -28.45 0.45 62.55
N GLU A 512 -29.56 1.15 62.30
CA GLU A 512 -30.91 0.65 62.61
C GLU A 512 -31.19 -0.71 61.92
N TYR A 513 -30.76 -0.86 60.67
CA TYR A 513 -30.92 -2.12 59.93
C TYR A 513 -30.07 -3.25 60.51
N ILE A 514 -28.81 -2.98 60.90
CA ILE A 514 -27.93 -3.97 61.55
C ILE A 514 -28.53 -4.40 62.89
N GLU A 515 -29.01 -3.45 63.69
CA GLU A 515 -29.69 -3.72 64.96
C GLU A 515 -30.97 -4.55 64.76
N PHE A 516 -31.80 -4.20 63.76
CA PHE A 516 -32.98 -4.96 63.39
C PHE A 516 -32.60 -6.39 62.98
N TYR A 517 -31.57 -6.54 62.14
CA TYR A 517 -31.13 -7.83 61.62
C TYR A 517 -30.57 -8.73 62.72
N GLU A 518 -29.70 -8.20 63.59
CA GLU A 518 -29.18 -8.93 64.75
C GLU A 518 -30.31 -9.36 65.70
N LYS A 519 -31.37 -8.56 65.81
CA LYS A 519 -32.55 -8.88 66.62
C LYS A 519 -33.43 -9.97 65.98
N THR A 520 -33.62 -9.96 64.66
CA THR A 520 -34.48 -10.95 63.97
C THR A 520 -33.79 -12.29 63.73
N TYR A 521 -32.48 -12.29 63.50
CA TYR A 521 -31.74 -13.49 63.05
C TYR A 521 -30.58 -13.91 63.98
N GLY A 522 -30.19 -13.10 64.97
CA GLY A 522 -29.08 -13.37 65.87
C GLY A 522 -27.70 -12.98 65.32
N LYS A 523 -26.68 -12.90 66.19
CA LYS A 523 -25.28 -12.63 65.79
C LYS A 523 -24.60 -13.92 65.29
N ASN A 524 -24.13 -13.93 64.04
CA ASN A 524 -23.31 -15.02 63.50
C ASN A 524 -21.93 -15.03 64.18
N SER A 525 -21.63 -16.05 64.98
CA SER A 525 -20.41 -16.15 65.79
C SER A 525 -19.19 -16.78 65.10
N ASP A 526 -19.26 -17.15 63.81
CA ASP A 526 -18.26 -18.05 63.20
C ASP A 526 -17.53 -17.48 61.97
N MET A 527 -16.99 -16.27 62.07
CA MET A 527 -15.95 -15.78 61.14
C MET A 527 -14.83 -15.12 61.93
N LYS A 528 -13.98 -15.93 62.57
CA LYS A 528 -12.63 -15.49 62.97
C LYS A 528 -11.77 -15.55 61.71
N HIS A 529 -11.33 -14.39 61.23
CA HIS A 529 -10.16 -14.30 60.36
C HIS A 529 -8.88 -14.48 61.19
#